data_AF-A0A0U4C965-F1
#
_entry.id   AF-A0A0U4C965-F1
#
_cell.length_a   1.000
_cell.length_b   1.000
_cell.length_c   1.000
_cell.angle_alpha   90.00
_cell.angle_beta   90.00
_cell.angle_gamma   90.00
#
_symmetry.space_group_name_H-M   'P 1'
#
loop_
_entity.id
_entity.type
_entity.pdbx_description
1 polymer ?
#
loop_
_entity_poly.entity_id
_entity_poly.type
_entity_poly.pdbx_seq_one_letter_code
_entity_poly.pdbx_strand_id
1 'polypeptide(L)'
;MMFRRLLFACAAALPLLASAQTPLGQPSIDEAKVQIWCATVRFVYDDAGRPNLKSTVRCEGANLDALAASIRPDSLRVYSLLYQPIEGRGSIYQGKKDNPARLAALAKAIIGKLKASPARRRDPARMVRVAALETALTNYVVSGTPPGDVPEAMTPQAPDTTASAGASMGAAEAAEAQVAAERAAGAGTPSAALPATGPGSLLNRFAAPLALILGILSLVLYIMLRVTLGQWRRQQRRETLTAKQAATAAQAAAAETNAAVADSVARVKRAEALVLAAAPDPNAPTATSTATANLSPAQRLEVERLVSQRVDEELRWLRANLPELIAAAVAQPVGADDRAPTTPAPATAGSTGPVADDVQLD
;
A
#
# COMPACT_ATOMS: atom_id res chain seq x y z
N MET A 1 -25.96 -55.59 7.36
CA MET A 1 -25.31 -55.40 6.04
C MET A 1 -25.57 -53.99 5.50
N MET A 2 -24.96 -52.93 6.05
CA MET A 2 -25.14 -51.55 5.53
C MET A 2 -23.94 -50.64 5.89
N PHE A 3 -22.72 -51.03 5.55
CA PHE A 3 -21.53 -50.16 5.73
C PHE A 3 -20.48 -50.46 4.66
N ARG A 4 -20.76 -50.13 3.39
CA ARG A 4 -19.71 -50.26 2.35
C ARG A 4 -19.88 -49.48 1.05
N ARG A 5 -20.60 -48.36 1.02
CA ARG A 5 -20.74 -47.54 -0.20
C ARG A 5 -20.80 -46.03 0.06
N LEU A 6 -19.87 -45.50 0.85
CA LEU A 6 -19.74 -44.06 1.06
C LEU A 6 -18.27 -43.60 1.10
N LEU A 7 -17.48 -44.15 0.18
CA LEU A 7 -16.05 -43.85 0.02
C LEU A 7 -15.72 -43.73 -1.47
N PHE A 8 -16.48 -42.98 -2.29
CA PHE A 8 -16.07 -42.70 -3.68
C PHE A 8 -16.88 -41.54 -4.30
N ALA A 9 -16.86 -40.35 -3.71
CA ALA A 9 -17.43 -39.15 -4.35
C ALA A 9 -16.94 -37.82 -3.74
N CYS A 10 -15.65 -37.66 -3.51
CA CYS A 10 -15.06 -36.34 -3.20
C CYS A 10 -13.76 -36.11 -3.99
N ALA A 11 -13.80 -36.42 -5.28
CA ALA A 11 -12.76 -36.08 -6.23
C ALA A 11 -13.38 -35.27 -7.38
N ALA A 12 -13.53 -33.95 -7.18
CA ALA A 12 -13.52 -32.90 -8.21
C ALA A 12 -14.24 -31.65 -7.68
N ALA A 13 -13.46 -30.64 -7.31
CA ALA A 13 -13.75 -29.20 -7.37
C ALA A 13 -13.03 -28.46 -6.22
N LEU A 14 -11.70 -28.52 -6.22
CA LEU A 14 -10.90 -27.47 -5.60
C LEU A 14 -10.91 -26.28 -6.56
N PRO A 15 -11.55 -25.13 -6.24
CA PRO A 15 -11.25 -23.91 -6.97
C PRO A 15 -9.78 -23.61 -6.70
N LEU A 16 -9.00 -23.52 -7.77
CA LEU A 16 -7.67 -22.96 -7.75
C LEU A 16 -7.77 -21.54 -7.18
N LEU A 17 -7.57 -21.42 -5.86
CA LEU A 17 -7.14 -20.19 -5.23
C LEU A 17 -5.74 -19.90 -5.78
N ALA A 18 -5.71 -19.26 -6.94
CA ALA A 18 -4.56 -18.56 -7.46
C ALA A 18 -4.28 -17.37 -6.53
N SER A 19 -3.80 -17.65 -5.32
CA SER A 19 -2.97 -16.69 -4.61
C SER A 19 -1.79 -16.43 -5.54
N ALA A 20 -1.65 -15.19 -5.99
CA ALA A 20 -0.46 -14.70 -6.66
C ALA A 20 0.75 -14.94 -5.75
N GLN A 21 1.28 -16.16 -5.80
CA GLN A 21 2.59 -16.51 -5.31
C GLN A 21 3.52 -15.83 -6.30
N THR A 22 3.99 -14.63 -5.93
CA THR A 22 5.17 -14.07 -6.58
C THR A 22 6.22 -15.18 -6.60
N PRO A 23 6.84 -15.47 -7.76
CA PRO A 23 7.81 -16.54 -7.88
C PRO A 23 8.86 -16.38 -6.78
N LEU A 24 9.17 -17.49 -6.09
CA LEU A 24 10.13 -17.52 -4.99
C LEU A 24 11.41 -16.81 -5.41
N GLY A 25 11.65 -15.62 -4.85
CA GLY A 25 12.81 -14.78 -5.14
C GLY A 25 12.50 -13.38 -5.68
N GLN A 26 11.26 -13.09 -6.13
CA GLN A 26 10.89 -11.72 -6.51
C GLN A 26 10.30 -10.95 -5.32
N PRO A 27 10.78 -9.74 -5.02
CA PRO A 27 10.25 -8.93 -3.92
C PRO A 27 8.76 -8.63 -4.18
N SER A 28 7.97 -8.64 -3.12
CA SER A 28 6.58 -8.20 -3.22
C SER A 28 6.54 -6.73 -3.68
N ILE A 29 5.42 -6.29 -4.29
CA ILE A 29 5.31 -4.90 -4.73
C ILE A 29 5.53 -3.91 -3.58
N ASP A 30 5.02 -4.22 -2.39
CA ASP A 30 5.15 -3.37 -1.21
C ASP A 30 6.57 -3.36 -0.67
N GLU A 31 7.26 -4.51 -0.69
CA GLU A 31 8.70 -4.59 -0.39
C GLU A 31 9.52 -3.76 -1.39
N ALA A 32 9.21 -3.85 -2.68
CA ALA A 32 9.90 -3.05 -3.69
C ALA A 32 9.66 -1.54 -3.51
N LYS A 33 8.44 -1.14 -3.15
CA LYS A 33 8.16 0.26 -2.79
C LYS A 33 8.97 0.70 -1.57
N VAL A 34 9.03 -0.12 -0.51
CA VAL A 34 9.83 0.18 0.69
C VAL A 34 11.30 0.37 0.34
N GLN A 35 11.87 -0.48 -0.53
CA GLN A 35 13.26 -0.35 -0.98
C GLN A 35 13.50 0.95 -1.77
N ILE A 36 12.62 1.28 -2.72
CA ILE A 36 12.70 2.54 -3.48
C ILE A 36 12.65 3.75 -2.53
N TRP A 37 11.70 3.75 -1.59
CA TRP A 37 11.57 4.85 -0.63
C TRP A 37 12.74 4.92 0.35
N CYS A 38 13.24 3.78 0.82
CA CYS A 38 14.41 3.73 1.69
C CYS A 38 15.62 4.38 1.02
N ALA A 39 15.96 3.97 -0.21
CA ALA A 39 17.05 4.56 -0.98
C ALA A 39 16.85 6.06 -1.20
N THR A 40 15.62 6.46 -1.52
CA THR A 40 15.26 7.87 -1.72
C THR A 40 15.43 8.70 -0.45
N VAL A 41 14.93 8.23 0.69
CA VAL A 41 15.01 8.95 1.97
C VAL A 41 16.47 9.07 2.40
N ARG A 42 17.24 7.99 2.33
CA ARG A 42 18.69 7.99 2.61
C ARG A 42 19.42 8.98 1.72
N PHE A 43 19.13 8.97 0.42
CA PHE A 43 19.66 9.95 -0.54
C PHE A 43 19.35 11.39 -0.12
N VAL A 44 18.11 11.69 0.26
CA VAL A 44 17.73 13.06 0.67
C VAL A 44 18.46 13.48 1.95
N TYR A 45 18.70 12.55 2.88
CA TYR A 45 19.44 12.81 4.11
C TYR A 45 20.93 13.08 3.86
N ASP A 46 21.56 12.28 3.01
CA ASP A 46 22.94 12.52 2.58
C ASP A 46 23.05 13.85 1.82
N ASP A 47 22.12 14.11 0.90
CA ASP A 47 22.08 15.32 0.07
C ASP A 47 21.78 16.60 0.86
N ALA A 48 21.19 16.49 2.06
CA ALA A 48 20.96 17.59 2.98
C ALA A 48 22.04 17.69 4.09
N GLY A 49 23.07 16.86 4.06
CA GLY A 49 24.14 16.85 5.07
C GLY A 49 23.64 16.42 6.46
N ARG A 50 22.73 15.45 6.51
CA ARG A 50 22.15 14.87 7.75
C ARG A 50 22.24 13.34 7.76
N PRO A 51 23.43 12.74 7.63
CA PRO A 51 23.58 11.28 7.56
C PRO A 51 23.14 10.57 8.84
N ASN A 52 23.16 11.25 10.00
CA ASN A 52 22.71 10.71 11.29
C ASN A 52 21.24 10.25 11.27
N LEU A 53 20.42 10.80 10.38
CA LEU A 53 19.02 10.41 10.22
C LEU A 53 18.86 9.10 9.44
N LYS A 54 19.90 8.57 8.78
CA LYS A 54 19.81 7.32 8.02
C LYS A 54 19.57 6.10 8.91
N SER A 55 20.08 6.10 10.12
CA SER A 55 19.89 5.02 11.09
C SER A 55 18.47 4.98 11.67
N THR A 56 17.73 6.09 11.60
CA THR A 56 16.36 6.17 12.10
C THR A 56 15.34 5.65 11.09
N VAL A 57 15.71 5.54 9.81
CA VAL A 57 14.82 5.05 8.74
C VAL A 57 14.65 3.54 8.85
N ARG A 58 13.39 3.10 8.98
CA ARG A 58 13.05 1.68 9.04
C ARG A 58 12.74 1.15 7.64
N CYS A 59 13.71 0.48 7.04
CA CYS A 59 13.63 -0.06 5.67
C CYS A 59 13.29 -1.55 5.60
N GLU A 60 12.73 -2.11 6.67
CA GLU A 60 12.57 -3.56 6.81
C GLU A 60 11.25 -4.06 6.20
N GLY A 61 11.38 -5.04 5.30
CA GLY A 61 10.25 -5.80 4.74
C GLY A 61 9.28 -4.97 3.90
N ALA A 62 8.03 -5.41 3.85
CA ALA A 62 6.96 -4.83 3.04
C ALA A 62 6.10 -3.79 3.81
N ASN A 63 6.67 -3.13 4.82
CA ASN A 63 5.90 -2.27 5.73
C ASN A 63 6.08 -0.77 5.45
N LEU A 64 5.26 -0.24 4.54
CA LEU A 64 5.25 1.18 4.20
C LEU A 64 4.80 2.08 5.36
N ASP A 65 3.91 1.62 6.23
CA ASP A 65 3.44 2.41 7.37
C ASP A 65 4.52 2.61 8.43
N ALA A 66 5.32 1.58 8.68
CA ALA A 66 6.48 1.66 9.57
C ALA A 66 7.55 2.59 9.01
N LEU A 67 7.80 2.54 7.70
CA LEU A 67 8.68 3.49 7.02
C LEU A 67 8.14 4.92 7.18
N ALA A 68 6.86 5.13 6.86
CA ALA A 68 6.18 6.42 7.00
C ALA A 68 6.22 6.98 8.43
N ALA A 69 6.09 6.12 9.45
CA ALA A 69 6.23 6.51 10.85
C ALA A 69 7.68 6.92 11.18
N SER A 70 8.68 6.24 10.62
CA SER A 70 10.09 6.56 10.85
C SER A 70 10.55 7.88 10.23
N ILE A 71 9.93 8.30 9.13
CA ILE A 71 10.26 9.56 8.42
C ILE A 71 9.37 10.75 8.83
N ARG A 72 8.32 10.52 9.63
CA ARG A 72 7.41 11.57 10.10
C ARG A 72 8.05 12.59 11.05
N PRO A 73 8.87 12.21 12.04
CA PRO A 73 9.46 13.16 13.00
C PRO A 73 10.66 13.94 12.42
N ASP A 74 10.98 13.76 11.15
CA ASP A 74 12.16 14.32 10.52
C ASP A 74 12.05 15.83 10.27
N SER A 75 13.10 16.56 10.65
CA SER A 75 13.25 18.00 10.46
C SER A 75 13.31 18.41 8.98
N LEU A 76 13.72 17.51 8.09
CA LEU A 76 13.77 17.74 6.64
C LEU A 76 12.40 17.59 5.95
N ARG A 77 11.34 17.27 6.72
CA ARG A 77 9.95 17.22 6.24
C ARG A 77 9.74 16.27 5.05
N VAL A 78 10.59 15.25 4.90
CA VAL A 78 10.54 14.30 3.77
C VAL A 78 9.18 13.63 3.66
N TYR A 79 8.55 13.30 4.80
CA TYR A 79 7.19 12.77 4.82
C TYR A 79 6.19 13.70 4.14
N SER A 80 6.11 14.96 4.56
CA SER A 80 5.08 15.90 4.09
C SER A 80 5.33 16.42 2.67
N LEU A 81 6.59 16.60 2.27
CA LEU A 81 6.95 17.23 1.00
C LEU A 81 7.10 16.22 -0.14
N LEU A 82 7.50 14.98 0.17
CA LEU A 82 7.82 13.96 -0.82
C LEU A 82 6.91 12.74 -0.71
N TYR A 83 6.89 12.08 0.44
CA TYR A 83 6.17 10.80 0.61
C TYR A 83 4.65 10.96 0.50
N GLN A 84 4.05 11.78 1.35
CA GLN A 84 2.59 11.93 1.45
C GLN A 84 1.93 12.42 0.14
N PRO A 85 2.50 13.38 -0.61
CA PRO A 85 1.94 13.79 -1.89
C PRO A 85 1.98 12.71 -2.98
N ILE A 86 2.89 11.74 -2.87
CA ILE A 86 3.09 10.67 -3.87
C ILE A 86 2.30 9.41 -3.47
N GLU A 87 2.56 8.84 -2.29
CA GLU A 87 1.93 7.60 -1.82
C GLU A 87 0.54 7.83 -1.22
N GLY A 88 0.36 8.90 -0.43
CA GLY A 88 -0.88 9.11 0.33
C GLY A 88 -2.12 9.29 -0.54
N ARG A 89 -1.97 9.79 -1.77
CA ARG A 89 -3.07 9.89 -2.75
C ARG A 89 -3.17 8.69 -3.68
N GLY A 90 -2.10 7.93 -3.87
CA GLY A 90 -2.04 6.78 -4.77
C GLY A 90 -2.38 7.07 -6.24
N SER A 91 -2.58 8.34 -6.64
CA SER A 91 -3.06 8.71 -7.97
C SER A 91 -2.08 8.32 -9.07
N ILE A 92 -0.79 8.23 -8.74
CA ILE A 92 0.27 7.79 -9.65
C ILE A 92 0.10 6.34 -10.12
N TYR A 93 -0.69 5.53 -9.41
CA TYR A 93 -0.94 4.13 -9.74
C TYR A 93 -2.21 3.90 -10.54
N GLN A 94 -3.04 4.93 -10.74
CA GLN A 94 -4.29 4.81 -11.48
C GLN A 94 -4.01 4.37 -12.94
N GLY A 95 -4.74 3.36 -13.40
CA GLY A 95 -4.56 2.77 -14.72
C GLY A 95 -3.30 1.92 -14.90
N LYS A 96 -2.49 1.69 -13.87
CA LYS A 96 -1.32 0.78 -13.91
C LYS A 96 -1.70 -0.60 -13.38
N LYS A 97 -1.80 -1.59 -14.28
CA LYS A 97 -2.13 -2.98 -13.91
C LYS A 97 -0.89 -3.78 -13.52
N ASP A 98 0.25 -3.50 -14.16
CA ASP A 98 1.49 -4.27 -13.95
C ASP A 98 2.33 -3.70 -12.80
N ASN A 99 2.89 -4.60 -11.98
CA ASN A 99 3.83 -4.26 -10.91
C ASN A 99 5.02 -3.41 -11.38
N PRO A 100 5.77 -3.77 -12.45
CA PRO A 100 6.87 -2.92 -12.93
C PRO A 100 6.41 -1.54 -13.38
N ALA A 101 5.22 -1.43 -13.98
CA ALA A 101 4.67 -0.14 -14.40
C ALA A 101 4.31 0.76 -13.20
N ARG A 102 3.86 0.17 -12.09
CA ARG A 102 3.61 0.89 -10.82
C ARG A 102 4.92 1.36 -10.19
N LEU A 103 5.94 0.51 -10.15
CA LEU A 103 7.25 0.88 -9.59
C LEU A 103 7.96 1.95 -10.45
N ALA A 104 7.87 1.85 -11.78
CA ALA A 104 8.37 2.88 -12.70
C ALA A 104 7.65 4.22 -12.50
N ALA A 105 6.32 4.19 -12.31
CA ALA A 105 5.55 5.41 -12.02
C ALA A 105 5.97 6.03 -10.69
N LEU A 106 6.22 5.22 -9.66
CA LEU A 106 6.73 5.69 -8.38
C LEU A 106 8.12 6.34 -8.51
N ALA A 107 9.08 5.65 -9.13
CA ALA A 107 10.42 6.17 -9.34
C ALA A 107 10.39 7.51 -10.12
N LYS A 108 9.60 7.58 -11.19
CA LYS A 108 9.42 8.80 -11.98
C LYS A 108 8.83 9.95 -11.16
N ALA A 109 7.82 9.69 -10.34
CA ALA A 109 7.21 10.70 -9.48
C ALA A 109 8.20 11.24 -8.45
N ILE A 110 8.99 10.37 -7.82
CA ILE A 110 10.06 10.73 -6.88
C ILE A 110 11.09 11.62 -7.57
N ILE A 111 11.68 11.16 -8.69
CA ILE A 111 12.71 11.92 -9.40
C ILE A 111 12.15 13.26 -9.90
N GLY A 112 10.93 13.31 -10.42
CA GLY A 112 10.28 14.55 -10.83
C GLY A 112 10.18 15.57 -9.68
N LYS A 113 9.80 15.11 -8.48
CA LYS A 113 9.77 15.97 -7.27
C LYS A 113 11.16 16.40 -6.82
N LEU A 114 12.15 15.51 -6.86
CA LEU A 114 13.52 15.84 -6.48
C LEU A 114 14.13 16.89 -7.43
N LYS A 115 13.94 16.72 -8.76
CA LYS A 115 14.38 17.68 -9.80
C LYS A 115 13.64 19.02 -9.73
N ALA A 116 12.38 19.03 -9.29
CA ALA A 116 11.61 20.27 -9.12
C ALA A 116 12.08 21.10 -7.91
N SER A 117 12.86 20.53 -6.98
CA SER A 117 13.35 21.23 -5.79
C SER A 117 14.30 22.39 -6.16
N PRO A 118 14.01 23.64 -5.74
CA PRO A 118 14.89 24.79 -6.02
C PRO A 118 16.31 24.61 -5.50
N ALA A 119 16.48 23.93 -4.37
CA ALA A 119 17.77 23.72 -3.74
C ALA A 119 18.68 22.80 -4.59
N ARG A 120 18.11 21.86 -5.34
CA ARG A 120 18.86 20.98 -6.25
C ARG A 120 19.08 21.64 -7.59
N ARG A 121 18.09 22.37 -8.12
CA ARG A 121 18.21 23.08 -9.41
C ARG A 121 19.32 24.11 -9.44
N ARG A 122 19.63 24.75 -8.30
CA ARG A 122 20.70 25.75 -8.19
C ARG A 122 22.10 25.15 -8.07
N ASP A 123 22.21 23.85 -7.81
CA ASP A 123 23.48 23.16 -7.60
C ASP A 123 23.64 22.04 -8.65
N PRO A 124 24.54 22.20 -9.64
CA PRO A 124 24.74 21.21 -10.69
C PRO A 124 25.27 19.88 -10.14
N ALA A 125 26.09 19.89 -9.09
CA ALA A 125 26.60 18.67 -8.48
C ALA A 125 25.46 17.85 -7.85
N ARG A 126 24.48 18.51 -7.23
CA ARG A 126 23.25 17.88 -6.72
C ARG A 126 22.41 17.25 -7.81
N MET A 127 22.28 17.92 -8.94
CA MET A 127 21.53 17.38 -10.08
C MET A 127 22.19 16.12 -10.66
N VAL A 128 23.53 16.06 -10.68
CA VAL A 128 24.25 14.83 -11.06
C VAL A 128 23.94 13.68 -10.09
N ARG A 129 23.87 13.94 -8.78
CA ARG A 129 23.49 12.90 -7.81
C ARG A 129 22.05 12.41 -8.01
N VAL A 130 21.13 13.32 -8.33
CA VAL A 130 19.75 12.96 -8.67
C VAL A 130 19.69 12.09 -9.92
N ALA A 131 20.53 12.35 -10.93
CA ALA A 131 20.64 11.50 -12.11
C ALA A 131 21.18 10.10 -11.76
N ALA A 132 22.17 10.01 -10.87
CA ALA A 132 22.67 8.72 -10.37
C ALA A 132 21.58 7.93 -9.63
N LEU A 133 20.77 8.60 -8.78
CA LEU A 133 19.61 8.00 -8.14
C LEU A 133 18.58 7.53 -9.17
N GLU A 134 18.29 8.31 -10.21
CA GLU A 134 17.37 7.93 -11.28
C GLU A 134 17.82 6.67 -12.00
N THR A 135 19.12 6.55 -12.32
CA THR A 135 19.71 5.33 -12.87
C THR A 135 19.58 4.16 -11.91
N ALA A 136 19.90 4.33 -10.62
CA ALA A 136 19.80 3.26 -9.61
C ALA A 136 18.36 2.75 -9.44
N LEU A 137 17.38 3.66 -9.36
CA LEU A 137 15.96 3.29 -9.26
C LEU A 137 15.46 2.62 -10.53
N THR A 138 15.88 3.09 -11.71
CA THR A 138 15.52 2.45 -12.99
C THR A 138 16.09 1.04 -13.08
N ASN A 139 17.36 0.87 -12.72
CA ASN A 139 18.00 -0.43 -12.65
C ASN A 139 17.25 -1.36 -11.70
N TYR A 140 16.88 -0.88 -10.51
CA TYR A 140 16.08 -1.69 -9.57
C TYR A 140 14.74 -2.14 -10.15
N VAL A 141 14.02 -1.24 -10.83
CA VAL A 141 12.73 -1.56 -11.45
C VAL A 141 12.87 -2.61 -12.56
N VAL A 142 13.99 -2.59 -13.30
CA VAL A 142 14.23 -3.51 -14.41
C VAL A 142 14.82 -4.84 -13.95
N SER A 143 15.80 -4.83 -13.04
CA SER A 143 16.56 -6.01 -12.63
C SER A 143 16.10 -6.62 -11.30
N GLY A 144 15.35 -5.89 -10.49
CA GLY A 144 14.97 -6.31 -9.13
C GLY A 144 16.12 -6.25 -8.12
N THR A 145 17.31 -5.75 -8.50
CA THR A 145 18.48 -5.64 -7.62
C THR A 145 18.33 -4.44 -6.68
N PRO A 146 18.19 -4.63 -5.35
CA PRO A 146 17.91 -3.56 -4.42
C PRO A 146 18.85 -2.37 -4.65
N PRO A 147 18.30 -1.13 -4.71
CA PRO A 147 19.14 0.05 -4.84
C PRO A 147 20.00 0.13 -3.58
N GLY A 148 21.29 -0.16 -3.71
CA GLY A 148 22.25 -0.04 -2.62
C GLY A 148 22.34 1.40 -2.12
N ASP A 149 23.18 1.64 -1.11
CA ASP A 149 23.50 3.00 -0.70
C ASP A 149 24.10 3.72 -1.94
N VAL A 150 23.30 4.60 -2.55
CA VAL A 150 23.65 5.43 -3.71
C VAL A 150 24.98 6.22 -3.56
N PRO A 151 25.52 6.51 -2.34
CA PRO A 151 26.89 6.96 -2.17
C PRO A 151 27.97 6.08 -2.82
N GLU A 152 27.75 4.77 -2.99
CA GLU A 152 28.76 3.86 -3.54
C GLU A 152 28.86 3.96 -5.08
N ALA A 153 27.82 4.50 -5.73
CA ALA A 153 27.87 4.91 -7.13
C ALA A 153 28.49 6.31 -7.34
N MET A 154 28.95 6.96 -6.27
CA MET A 154 29.49 8.34 -6.27
C MET A 154 31.00 8.44 -6.29
N THR A 155 31.74 7.33 -6.42
CA THR A 155 33.12 7.41 -6.91
C THR A 155 33.08 7.27 -8.43
N PRO A 156 33.33 8.33 -9.22
CA PRO A 156 33.80 8.14 -10.57
C PRO A 156 35.03 7.24 -10.46
N GLN A 157 35.02 6.10 -11.14
CA GLN A 157 36.25 5.43 -11.50
C GLN A 157 36.93 6.38 -12.49
N ALA A 158 37.69 7.32 -11.94
CA ALA A 158 38.52 8.22 -12.72
C ALA A 158 39.55 7.35 -13.43
N PRO A 159 39.66 7.39 -14.77
CA PRO A 159 40.89 6.95 -15.40
C PRO A 159 42.01 7.87 -14.90
N ASP A 160 43.14 7.27 -14.57
CA ASP A 160 44.38 7.96 -14.19
C ASP A 160 44.63 9.15 -15.11
N THR A 161 44.55 10.37 -14.56
CA THR A 161 45.24 11.51 -15.16
C THR A 161 45.61 12.51 -14.08
N THR A 162 46.89 12.53 -13.78
CA THR A 162 47.62 13.59 -13.09
C THR A 162 47.28 14.98 -13.65
N ALA A 163 46.75 15.88 -12.82
CA ALA A 163 46.99 17.33 -12.95
C ALA A 163 46.64 18.07 -11.65
N SER A 164 47.53 18.99 -11.30
CA SER A 164 47.62 19.75 -10.07
C SER A 164 46.81 21.06 -10.10
N ALA A 165 46.57 21.58 -8.89
CA ALA A 165 46.36 22.99 -8.50
C ALA A 165 44.95 23.64 -8.62
N GLY A 166 44.38 23.96 -7.45
CA GLY A 166 44.36 25.36 -6.97
C GLY A 166 43.04 26.15 -6.99
N ALA A 167 42.61 26.56 -5.79
CA ALA A 167 41.66 27.65 -5.45
C ALA A 167 40.17 27.43 -5.81
N SER A 168 39.18 27.69 -4.95
CA SER A 168 39.05 28.77 -3.97
C SER A 168 38.08 28.37 -2.84
N MET A 169 38.48 28.66 -1.60
CA MET A 169 37.58 28.74 -0.46
C MET A 169 36.76 30.02 -0.56
N GLY A 170 35.42 29.91 -0.54
CA GLY A 170 34.50 31.00 -0.26
C GLY A 170 33.91 30.81 1.13
N ALA A 171 34.44 31.55 2.10
CA ALA A 171 33.97 31.58 3.48
C ALA A 171 32.61 32.25 3.59
N ALA A 172 31.60 31.47 3.99
CA ALA A 172 30.39 31.96 4.65
C ALA A 172 29.77 30.83 5.49
N GLU A 173 30.58 30.15 6.31
CA GLU A 173 30.09 29.18 7.28
C GLU A 173 31.05 29.15 8.48
N ALA A 174 30.79 30.05 9.44
CA ALA A 174 31.47 30.09 10.73
C ALA A 174 30.51 30.63 11.80
N ALA A 175 30.01 29.67 12.61
CA ALA A 175 29.42 29.74 13.96
C ALA A 175 28.25 28.73 13.96
N GLU A 176 28.38 27.51 14.49
CA GLU A 176 28.82 27.18 15.85
C GLU A 176 29.63 25.86 15.93
N ALA A 177 30.63 25.92 16.81
CA ALA A 177 31.57 24.93 17.35
C ALA A 177 31.22 23.43 17.24
N GLN A 178 32.11 22.54 16.81
CA GLN A 178 33.42 22.19 17.39
C GLN A 178 33.37 21.88 18.91
N VAL A 179 32.83 20.71 19.27
CA VAL A 179 33.29 19.90 20.42
C VAL A 179 33.10 18.42 20.06
N ALA A 180 34.12 17.77 19.49
CA ALA A 180 34.36 16.32 19.51
C ALA A 180 35.62 15.88 18.73
N ALA A 181 36.60 16.77 18.52
CA ALA A 181 37.85 16.46 17.83
C ALA A 181 39.06 16.57 18.77
N GLU A 182 38.96 15.98 19.96
CA GLU A 182 40.11 15.71 20.84
C GLU A 182 39.90 14.37 21.55
N ARG A 183 40.14 13.26 20.85
CA ARG A 183 40.52 11.97 21.50
C ARG A 183 41.18 10.92 20.60
N ALA A 184 41.59 11.25 19.38
CA ALA A 184 42.19 10.28 18.44
C ALA A 184 43.61 10.66 18.00
N ALA A 185 44.44 11.08 18.95
CA ALA A 185 45.89 11.20 18.75
C ALA A 185 46.60 10.69 20.00
N GLY A 186 47.03 9.42 19.96
CA GLY A 186 47.83 8.80 21.01
C GLY A 186 48.10 7.32 20.73
N ALA A 187 49.30 7.05 20.20
CA ALA A 187 49.98 5.75 20.02
C ALA A 187 49.37 4.83 18.92
N GLY A 188 50.03 4.49 17.80
CA GLY A 188 51.43 4.04 17.63
C GLY A 188 51.60 2.69 18.35
N THR A 189 51.80 1.50 17.76
CA THR A 189 52.42 1.02 16.51
C THR A 189 52.02 -0.47 16.35
N PRO A 190 52.29 -1.17 15.22
CA PRO A 190 51.79 -2.52 14.95
C PRO A 190 52.56 -3.60 15.72
N SER A 191 51.85 -4.54 16.34
CA SER A 191 52.46 -5.70 17.00
C SER A 191 52.50 -6.89 16.05
N ALA A 192 53.72 -7.29 15.69
CA ALA A 192 54.03 -8.48 14.92
C ALA A 192 53.57 -9.77 15.61
N ALA A 193 53.14 -10.74 14.81
CA ALA A 193 52.82 -12.10 15.22
C ALA A 193 54.09 -12.87 15.60
N LEU A 194 54.05 -13.55 16.74
CA LEU A 194 54.99 -14.61 17.14
C LEU A 194 54.16 -15.84 17.53
N PRO A 195 54.51 -17.06 17.09
CA PRO A 195 53.91 -18.27 17.60
C PRO A 195 54.58 -18.63 18.93
N ALA A 196 53.83 -18.59 20.03
CA ALA A 196 54.27 -19.09 21.32
C ALA A 196 53.74 -20.52 21.53
N THR A 197 54.67 -21.46 21.52
CA THR A 197 54.44 -22.88 21.83
C THR A 197 54.54 -23.10 23.35
N GLY A 198 53.43 -23.50 24.00
CA GLY A 198 53.35 -24.07 25.36
C GLY A 198 52.98 -23.09 26.50
N PRO A 199 52.27 -23.51 27.59
CA PRO A 199 51.65 -24.79 27.96
C PRO A 199 50.10 -24.68 27.96
N GLY A 200 49.44 -24.80 26.80
CA GLY A 200 48.00 -24.58 26.62
C GLY A 200 47.06 -25.75 26.93
N SER A 201 47.44 -26.67 27.84
CA SER A 201 46.74 -27.96 27.98
C SER A 201 45.53 -27.95 28.94
N LEU A 202 45.56 -27.16 30.01
CA LEU A 202 44.49 -27.19 31.03
C LEU A 202 43.31 -26.27 30.70
N LEU A 203 43.56 -25.04 30.23
CA LEU A 203 42.50 -24.12 29.80
C LEU A 203 41.69 -24.66 28.62
N ASN A 204 42.36 -25.33 27.67
CA ASN A 204 41.68 -25.90 26.50
C ASN A 204 40.80 -27.11 26.86
N ARG A 205 41.13 -27.82 27.95
CA ARG A 205 40.37 -28.99 28.44
C ARG A 205 39.06 -28.61 29.15
N PHE A 206 38.98 -27.40 29.72
CA PHE A 206 37.75 -26.84 30.30
C PHE A 206 36.98 -25.95 29.31
N ALA A 207 37.67 -25.25 28.41
CA ALA A 207 37.03 -24.38 27.43
C ALA A 207 36.20 -25.17 26.40
N ALA A 208 36.68 -26.32 25.95
CA ALA A 208 35.97 -27.15 24.97
C ALA A 208 34.58 -27.65 25.46
N PRO A 209 34.44 -28.30 26.63
CA PRO A 209 33.12 -28.72 27.12
C PRO A 209 32.20 -27.53 27.45
N LEU A 210 32.75 -26.42 27.96
CA LEU A 210 31.96 -25.24 28.30
C LEU A 210 31.43 -24.52 27.03
N ALA A 211 32.25 -24.42 25.98
CA ALA A 211 31.82 -23.92 24.68
C ALA A 211 30.74 -24.79 24.04
N LEU A 212 30.82 -26.11 24.20
CA LEU A 212 29.78 -27.03 23.74
C LEU A 212 28.46 -26.82 24.47
N ILE A 213 28.48 -26.66 25.80
CA ILE A 213 27.27 -26.39 26.59
C ILE A 213 26.64 -25.05 26.17
N LEU A 214 27.44 -23.98 26.03
CA LEU A 214 26.95 -22.68 25.56
C LEU A 214 26.44 -22.74 24.11
N GLY A 215 27.08 -23.54 23.26
CA GLY A 215 26.63 -23.81 21.89
C GLY A 215 25.24 -24.46 21.86
N ILE A 216 25.04 -25.53 22.63
CA ILE A 216 23.72 -26.19 22.73
C ILE A 216 22.67 -25.23 23.29
N LEU A 217 23.02 -24.45 24.31
CA LEU A 217 22.08 -23.51 24.95
C LEU A 217 21.67 -22.39 23.98
N SER A 218 22.63 -21.84 23.21
CA SER A 218 22.34 -20.86 22.15
C SER A 218 21.48 -21.44 21.03
N LEU A 219 21.68 -22.71 20.65
CA LEU A 219 20.86 -23.40 19.65
C LEU A 219 19.42 -23.57 20.12
N VAL A 220 19.22 -23.99 21.37
CA VAL A 220 17.88 -24.16 21.95
C VAL A 220 17.15 -22.82 22.03
N LEU A 221 17.82 -21.76 22.49
CA LEU A 221 17.27 -20.40 22.50
C LEU A 221 16.89 -19.92 21.09
N TYR A 222 17.74 -20.17 20.10
CA TYR A 222 17.47 -19.83 18.71
C TYR A 222 16.22 -20.56 18.18
N ILE A 223 16.08 -21.86 18.46
CA ILE A 223 14.91 -22.64 18.05
C ILE A 223 13.64 -22.11 18.71
N MET A 224 13.67 -21.83 20.02
CA MET A 224 12.53 -21.25 20.74
C MET A 224 12.11 -19.90 20.15
N LEU A 225 13.06 -18.99 19.89
CA LEU A 225 12.79 -17.70 19.26
C LEU A 225 12.18 -17.86 17.86
N ARG A 226 12.68 -18.83 17.09
CA ARG A 226 12.16 -19.11 15.75
C ARG A 226 10.73 -19.65 15.79
N VAL A 227 10.41 -20.50 16.77
CA VAL A 227 9.07 -21.06 16.97
C VAL A 227 8.09 -19.96 17.43
N THR A 228 8.46 -19.12 18.39
CA THR A 228 7.60 -18.02 18.89
C THR A 228 7.33 -16.97 17.81
N LEU A 229 8.34 -16.57 17.03
CA LEU A 229 8.16 -15.70 15.86
C LEU A 229 7.29 -16.34 14.77
N GLY A 230 7.36 -17.66 14.62
CA GLY A 230 6.53 -18.42 13.70
C GLY A 230 5.06 -18.52 14.13
N GLN A 231 4.80 -18.59 15.43
CA GLN A 231 3.44 -18.54 15.99
C GLN A 231 2.86 -17.13 15.88
N TRP A 232 3.64 -16.11 16.24
CA TRP A 232 3.23 -14.70 16.16
C TRP A 232 2.88 -14.27 14.73
N ARG A 233 3.69 -14.66 13.73
CA ARG A 233 3.38 -14.42 12.31
C ARG A 233 2.10 -15.12 11.84
N ARG A 234 1.80 -16.32 12.36
CA ARG A 234 0.56 -17.03 12.04
C ARG A 234 -0.66 -16.36 12.67
N GLN A 235 -0.50 -15.78 13.85
CA GLN A 235 -1.56 -15.02 14.52
C GLN A 235 -1.85 -13.69 13.81
N GLN A 236 -0.81 -12.93 13.42
CA GLN A 236 -0.99 -11.73 12.60
C GLN A 236 -1.66 -11.99 11.25
N ARG A 237 -1.39 -13.13 10.61
CA ARG A 237 -2.09 -13.51 9.36
C ARG A 237 -3.58 -13.74 9.59
N ARG A 238 -3.99 -14.28 10.75
CA ARG A 238 -5.41 -14.49 11.05
C ARG A 238 -6.13 -13.16 11.27
N GLU A 239 -5.52 -12.25 12.02
CA GLU A 239 -6.09 -10.93 12.30
C GLU A 239 -6.17 -10.03 11.06
N THR A 240 -5.16 -10.08 10.19
CA THR A 240 -5.14 -9.31 8.92
C THR A 240 -6.12 -9.87 7.89
N LEU A 241 -6.36 -11.19 7.86
CA LEU A 241 -7.39 -11.77 6.99
C LEU A 241 -8.80 -11.35 7.43
N THR A 242 -9.09 -11.31 8.73
CA THR A 242 -10.38 -10.81 9.23
C THR A 242 -10.57 -9.32 8.93
N ALA A 243 -9.54 -8.49 9.08
CA ALA A 243 -9.61 -7.07 8.75
C ALA A 243 -9.81 -6.84 7.24
N LYS A 244 -9.12 -7.62 6.39
CA LYS A 244 -9.25 -7.52 4.94
C LYS A 244 -10.64 -7.96 4.47
N GLN A 245 -11.20 -9.02 5.07
CA GLN A 245 -12.54 -9.50 4.77
C GLN A 245 -13.62 -8.48 5.19
N ALA A 246 -13.45 -7.85 6.36
CA ALA A 246 -14.31 -6.75 6.80
C ALA A 246 -14.21 -5.52 5.87
N ALA A 247 -13.00 -5.17 5.41
CA ALA A 247 -12.81 -4.07 4.47
C ALA A 247 -13.46 -4.35 3.10
N THR A 248 -13.37 -5.58 2.59
CA THR A 248 -14.06 -5.96 1.34
C THR A 248 -15.57 -5.94 1.48
N ALA A 249 -16.11 -6.35 2.63
CA ALA A 249 -17.55 -6.27 2.90
C ALA A 249 -18.03 -4.80 2.99
N ALA A 250 -17.27 -3.93 3.67
CA ALA A 250 -17.56 -2.50 3.73
C ALA A 250 -17.51 -1.84 2.34
N GLN A 251 -16.59 -2.26 1.48
CA GLN A 251 -16.49 -1.74 0.11
C GLN A 251 -17.67 -2.19 -0.76
N ALA A 252 -18.15 -3.42 -0.59
CA ALA A 252 -19.35 -3.91 -1.27
C ALA A 252 -20.60 -3.13 -0.82
N ALA A 253 -20.78 -2.94 0.49
CA ALA A 253 -21.89 -2.15 1.04
C ALA A 253 -21.86 -0.69 0.52
N ALA A 254 -20.68 -0.07 0.45
CA ALA A 254 -20.53 1.28 -0.10
C ALA A 254 -20.89 1.36 -1.61
N ALA A 255 -20.60 0.31 -2.37
CA ALA A 255 -20.98 0.25 -3.78
C ALA A 255 -22.51 0.13 -3.95
N GLU A 256 -23.18 -0.65 -3.10
CA GLU A 256 -24.63 -0.77 -3.08
C GLU A 256 -25.30 0.56 -2.71
N THR A 257 -24.79 1.27 -1.70
CA THR A 257 -25.32 2.60 -1.33
C THR A 257 -25.16 3.61 -2.47
N ASN A 258 -24.03 3.58 -3.19
CA ASN A 258 -23.81 4.46 -4.33
C ASN A 258 -24.76 4.15 -5.49
N ALA A 259 -25.06 2.87 -5.74
CA ALA A 259 -26.03 2.46 -6.75
C ALA A 259 -27.45 2.93 -6.37
N ALA A 260 -27.85 2.82 -5.11
CA ALA A 260 -29.14 3.30 -4.62
C ALA A 260 -29.28 4.83 -4.74
N VAL A 261 -28.22 5.58 -4.44
CA VAL A 261 -28.20 7.05 -4.63
C VAL A 261 -28.26 7.42 -6.11
N ALA A 262 -27.57 6.69 -6.98
CA ALA A 262 -27.65 6.94 -8.43
C ALA A 262 -29.08 6.72 -8.97
N ASP A 263 -29.77 5.68 -8.49
CA ASP A 263 -31.16 5.41 -8.88
C ASP A 263 -32.14 6.48 -8.35
N SER A 264 -31.98 6.94 -7.10
CA SER A 264 -32.83 8.01 -6.56
C SER A 264 -32.66 9.32 -7.35
N VAL A 265 -31.41 9.68 -7.70
CA VAL A 265 -31.13 10.84 -8.57
C VAL A 265 -31.77 10.66 -9.95
N ALA A 266 -31.74 9.45 -10.52
CA ALA A 266 -32.39 9.19 -11.80
C ALA A 266 -33.91 9.33 -11.71
N ARG A 267 -34.55 8.89 -10.61
CA ARG A 267 -35.98 9.08 -10.37
C ARG A 267 -36.35 10.56 -10.24
N VAL A 268 -35.55 11.35 -9.51
CA VAL A 268 -35.77 12.81 -9.38
C VAL A 268 -35.69 13.48 -10.75
N LYS A 269 -34.70 13.15 -11.57
CA LYS A 269 -34.59 13.68 -12.94
C LYS A 269 -35.76 13.30 -13.84
N ARG A 270 -36.29 12.07 -13.73
CA ARG A 270 -37.50 11.68 -14.47
C ARG A 270 -38.73 12.45 -14.00
N ALA A 271 -38.88 12.65 -12.69
CA ALA A 271 -39.97 13.44 -12.14
C ALA A 271 -39.90 14.90 -12.61
N GLU A 272 -38.70 15.50 -12.61
CA GLU A 272 -38.46 16.85 -13.13
C GLU A 272 -38.81 16.95 -14.63
N ALA A 273 -38.42 15.96 -15.44
CA ALA A 273 -38.77 15.92 -16.86
C ALA A 273 -40.29 15.83 -17.09
N LEU A 274 -41.02 15.08 -16.25
CA LEU A 274 -42.48 15.00 -16.32
C LEU A 274 -43.13 16.33 -15.90
N VAL A 275 -42.58 17.04 -14.92
CA VAL A 275 -43.05 18.38 -14.53
C VAL A 275 -42.82 19.39 -15.65
N LEU A 276 -41.67 19.35 -16.33
CA LEU A 276 -41.42 20.20 -17.50
C LEU A 276 -42.33 19.84 -18.68
N ALA A 277 -42.62 18.56 -18.91
CA ALA A 277 -43.53 18.12 -19.97
C ALA A 277 -44.99 18.49 -19.69
N ALA A 278 -45.37 18.64 -18.42
CA ALA A 278 -46.68 19.12 -18.00
C ALA A 278 -46.82 20.65 -18.05
N ALA A 279 -45.79 21.37 -18.51
CA ALA A 279 -45.89 22.81 -18.74
C ALA A 279 -46.98 23.07 -19.79
N PRO A 280 -47.94 23.99 -19.52
CA PRO A 280 -49.10 24.20 -20.38
C PRO A 280 -48.67 24.71 -21.75
N ASP A 281 -49.27 24.13 -22.80
CA ASP A 281 -49.11 24.51 -24.19
C ASP A 281 -49.45 26.00 -24.36
N PRO A 282 -48.57 26.86 -24.91
CA PRO A 282 -48.80 28.30 -24.98
C PRO A 282 -49.99 28.72 -25.86
N ASN A 283 -50.60 27.78 -26.59
CA ASN A 283 -51.75 28.01 -27.47
C ASN A 283 -53.06 27.32 -27.02
N ALA A 284 -53.08 26.64 -25.87
CA ALA A 284 -54.32 26.05 -25.34
C ALA A 284 -55.12 27.10 -24.54
N PRO A 285 -56.46 27.19 -24.71
CA PRO A 285 -57.28 28.10 -23.92
C PRO A 285 -57.14 27.75 -22.44
N THR A 286 -56.73 28.77 -21.70
CA THR A 286 -56.21 28.72 -20.34
C THR A 286 -57.33 28.35 -19.36
N ALA A 287 -57.41 27.07 -18.97
CA ALA A 287 -57.95 26.72 -17.67
C ALA A 287 -56.89 27.12 -16.64
N THR A 288 -57.06 28.31 -16.09
CA THR A 288 -56.17 29.02 -15.19
C THR A 288 -55.78 28.19 -13.97
N SER A 289 -54.55 27.65 -13.95
CA SER A 289 -53.83 27.34 -12.71
C SER A 289 -53.45 28.68 -12.03
N THR A 290 -54.45 29.34 -11.44
CA THR A 290 -54.34 30.63 -10.73
C THR A 290 -54.07 30.46 -9.23
N ALA A 291 -53.96 29.21 -8.75
CA ALA A 291 -53.86 28.93 -7.32
C ALA A 291 -52.58 29.48 -6.67
N THR A 292 -51.44 29.47 -7.38
CA THR A 292 -50.16 29.95 -6.83
C THR A 292 -49.91 31.44 -7.08
N ALA A 293 -50.54 32.02 -8.10
CA ALA A 293 -50.35 33.43 -8.47
C ALA A 293 -51.15 34.41 -7.59
N ASN A 294 -52.20 33.94 -6.90
CA ASN A 294 -53.07 34.77 -6.07
C ASN A 294 -52.75 34.70 -4.56
N LEU A 295 -51.65 34.08 -4.14
CA LEU A 295 -51.24 34.09 -2.74
C LEU A 295 -50.79 35.49 -2.34
N SER A 296 -51.54 36.11 -1.43
CA SER A 296 -51.18 37.39 -0.83
C SER A 296 -49.78 37.32 -0.20
N PRO A 297 -49.04 38.44 -0.09
CA PRO A 297 -47.71 38.45 0.52
C PRO A 297 -47.70 37.85 1.94
N ALA A 298 -48.78 38.02 2.70
CA ALA A 298 -48.95 37.42 4.02
C ALA A 298 -49.06 35.89 3.98
N GLN A 299 -49.85 35.35 3.04
CA GLN A 299 -49.97 33.90 2.86
C GLN A 299 -48.66 33.26 2.39
N ARG A 300 -47.85 33.97 1.59
CA ARG A 300 -46.52 33.48 1.20
C ARG A 300 -45.60 33.31 2.41
N LEU A 301 -45.57 34.29 3.31
CA LEU A 301 -44.79 34.20 4.54
C LEU A 301 -45.28 33.06 5.45
N GLU A 302 -46.58 32.83 5.50
CA GLU A 302 -47.15 31.73 6.30
C GLU A 302 -46.81 30.35 5.72
N VAL A 303 -46.87 30.20 4.39
CA VAL A 303 -46.42 28.97 3.71
C VAL A 303 -44.92 28.75 3.94
N GLU A 304 -44.08 29.78 3.79
CA GLU A 304 -42.65 29.67 4.10
C GLU A 304 -42.41 29.23 5.54
N ARG A 305 -43.18 29.78 6.49
CA ARG A 305 -43.07 29.42 7.90
C ARG A 305 -43.48 27.97 8.17
N LEU A 306 -44.55 27.49 7.55
CA LEU A 306 -44.98 26.09 7.66
C LEU A 306 -43.99 25.13 7.00
N VAL A 307 -43.38 25.52 5.88
CA VAL A 307 -42.32 24.73 5.23
C VAL A 307 -41.09 24.67 6.12
N SER A 308 -40.62 25.79 6.67
CA SER A 308 -39.49 25.80 7.61
C SER A 308 -39.79 24.95 8.84
N GLN A 309 -40.98 25.07 9.41
CA GLN A 309 -41.40 24.25 10.55
C GLN A 309 -41.38 22.76 10.21
N ARG A 310 -41.92 22.37 9.05
CA ARG A 310 -41.95 20.97 8.64
C ARG A 310 -40.54 20.43 8.39
N VAL A 311 -39.67 21.20 7.77
CA VAL A 311 -38.26 20.83 7.56
C VAL A 311 -37.54 20.64 8.89
N ASP A 312 -37.78 21.50 9.88
CA ASP A 312 -37.20 21.36 11.21
C ASP A 312 -37.72 20.13 11.96
N GLU A 313 -39.01 19.81 11.83
CA GLU A 313 -39.60 18.58 12.38
C GLU A 313 -39.01 17.33 11.71
N GLU A 314 -38.86 17.31 10.39
CA GLU A 314 -38.21 16.22 9.65
C GLU A 314 -36.73 16.07 10.05
N LEU A 315 -35.98 17.17 10.16
CA LEU A 315 -34.59 17.13 10.62
C LEU A 315 -34.47 16.66 12.08
N ARG A 316 -35.41 17.05 12.94
CA ARG A 316 -35.47 16.58 14.33
C ARG A 316 -35.80 15.09 14.39
N TRP A 317 -36.76 14.63 13.59
CA TRP A 317 -37.10 13.21 13.45
C TRP A 317 -35.91 12.41 12.94
N LEU A 318 -35.22 12.88 11.89
CA LEU A 318 -34.03 12.24 11.36
C LEU A 318 -32.94 12.13 12.42
N ARG A 319 -32.67 13.18 13.21
CA ARG A 319 -31.68 13.12 14.30
C ARG A 319 -32.06 12.12 15.39
N ALA A 320 -33.34 12.00 15.71
CA ALA A 320 -33.82 11.05 16.72
C ALA A 320 -33.75 9.59 16.24
N ASN A 321 -34.01 9.35 14.95
CA ASN A 321 -34.08 8.00 14.37
C ASN A 321 -32.77 7.55 13.69
N LEU A 322 -31.81 8.45 13.47
CA LEU A 322 -30.51 8.14 12.86
C LEU A 322 -29.79 6.98 13.57
N PRO A 323 -29.74 6.93 14.92
CA PRO A 323 -29.05 5.85 15.63
C PRO A 323 -29.70 4.49 15.39
N GLU A 324 -31.03 4.41 15.36
CA GLU A 324 -31.76 3.17 15.06
C GLU A 324 -31.60 2.76 13.59
N LEU A 325 -31.62 3.71 12.65
CA LEU A 325 -31.39 3.42 11.24
C LEU A 325 -29.97 2.91 11.00
N ILE A 326 -28.96 3.46 11.68
CA ILE A 326 -27.58 2.97 11.65
C ILE A 326 -27.49 1.59 12.29
N ALA A 327 -28.12 1.39 13.46
CA ALA A 327 -28.12 0.10 14.13
C ALA A 327 -28.80 -0.99 13.28
N ALA A 328 -29.91 -0.67 12.62
CA ALA A 328 -30.62 -1.57 11.71
C ALA A 328 -29.79 -1.89 10.45
N ALA A 329 -29.09 -0.90 9.88
CA ALA A 329 -28.19 -1.11 8.75
C ALA A 329 -26.98 -1.98 9.10
N VAL A 330 -26.44 -1.84 10.32
CA VAL A 330 -25.33 -2.67 10.83
C VAL A 330 -25.81 -4.07 11.23
N ALA A 331 -27.06 -4.19 11.69
CA ALA A 331 -27.64 -5.45 12.13
C ALA A 331 -28.24 -6.31 11.00
N GLN A 332 -28.35 -5.79 9.76
CA GLN A 332 -28.77 -6.62 8.63
C GLN A 332 -27.68 -7.67 8.34
N PRO A 333 -27.95 -8.96 8.59
CA PRO A 333 -27.04 -10.01 8.14
C PRO A 333 -27.08 -10.01 6.62
N VAL A 334 -25.91 -9.91 5.98
CA VAL A 334 -25.76 -10.18 4.55
C VAL A 334 -26.34 -11.57 4.30
N GLY A 335 -27.51 -11.61 3.69
CA GLY A 335 -28.24 -12.83 3.40
C GLY A 335 -27.33 -13.78 2.64
N ALA A 336 -27.11 -14.96 3.21
CA ALA A 336 -26.75 -16.14 2.46
C ALA A 336 -27.79 -16.30 1.36
N ASP A 337 -27.36 -16.21 0.10
CA ASP A 337 -28.14 -16.59 -1.06
C ASP A 337 -28.57 -18.05 -0.89
N ASP A 338 -29.83 -18.23 -0.49
CA ASP A 338 -30.52 -19.51 -0.39
C ASP A 338 -30.96 -19.91 -1.82
N ARG A 339 -29.97 -20.16 -2.69
CA ARG A 339 -30.20 -20.72 -4.02
C ARG A 339 -30.00 -22.22 -3.95
N ALA A 340 -31.02 -22.90 -3.46
CA ALA A 340 -31.13 -24.36 -3.54
C ALA A 340 -30.98 -24.82 -5.01
N PRO A 341 -30.10 -25.79 -5.31
CA PRO A 341 -29.98 -26.34 -6.65
C PRO A 341 -31.19 -27.23 -6.94
N THR A 342 -32.04 -26.80 -7.87
CA THR A 342 -33.08 -27.64 -8.47
C THR A 342 -32.43 -28.86 -9.12
N THR A 343 -32.77 -30.03 -8.61
CA THR A 343 -32.36 -31.33 -9.15
C THR A 343 -32.96 -31.52 -10.54
N PRO A 344 -32.18 -31.77 -11.60
CA PRO A 344 -32.75 -32.15 -12.89
C PRO A 344 -33.30 -33.58 -12.81
N ALA A 345 -34.50 -33.74 -13.34
CA ALA A 345 -35.22 -35.01 -13.45
C ALA A 345 -34.43 -36.06 -14.25
N PRO A 346 -34.53 -37.36 -13.91
CA PRO A 346 -33.88 -38.42 -14.66
C PRO A 346 -34.55 -38.59 -16.03
N ALA A 347 -33.76 -38.38 -17.09
CA ALA A 347 -34.16 -38.68 -18.45
C ALA A 347 -34.33 -40.19 -18.64
N THR A 348 -35.51 -40.53 -19.14
CA THR A 348 -35.99 -41.86 -19.49
C THR A 348 -35.11 -42.53 -20.54
N ALA A 349 -34.90 -43.83 -20.37
CA ALA A 349 -34.30 -44.72 -21.34
C ALA A 349 -35.11 -44.78 -22.65
N GLY A 350 -34.39 -44.84 -23.78
CA GLY A 350 -34.88 -45.19 -25.12
C GLY A 350 -33.69 -45.16 -26.07
N SER A 351 -32.98 -46.28 -26.28
CA SER A 351 -33.30 -47.34 -27.25
C SER A 351 -32.95 -46.98 -28.71
N THR A 352 -32.04 -47.79 -29.24
CA THR A 352 -31.92 -48.30 -30.64
C THR A 352 -31.46 -47.37 -31.76
N GLY A 353 -30.33 -47.76 -32.38
CA GLY A 353 -30.05 -47.53 -33.80
C GLY A 353 -28.56 -47.56 -34.18
N PRO A 354 -28.05 -48.61 -34.87
CA PRO A 354 -26.68 -48.69 -35.38
C PRO A 354 -26.60 -48.22 -36.85
N VAL A 355 -25.65 -47.34 -37.17
CA VAL A 355 -25.27 -46.88 -38.52
C VAL A 355 -23.77 -46.57 -38.39
N ALA A 356 -22.82 -47.45 -38.79
CA ALA A 356 -22.32 -47.67 -40.15
C ALA A 356 -22.11 -46.34 -40.90
N ASP A 357 -21.05 -45.98 -41.57
CA ASP A 357 -19.75 -46.51 -41.89
C ASP A 357 -19.08 -45.31 -42.61
N ASP A 358 -17.78 -45.40 -42.82
CA ASP A 358 -17.11 -44.84 -44.01
C ASP A 358 -16.80 -43.34 -44.20
N VAL A 359 -15.74 -43.17 -45.00
CA VAL A 359 -15.23 -41.98 -45.71
C VAL A 359 -14.37 -41.00 -44.87
N GLN A 360 -13.03 -40.95 -44.91
CA GLN A 360 -11.95 -41.21 -45.88
C GLN A 360 -11.15 -39.90 -46.05
N LEU A 361 -9.84 -40.05 -45.88
CA LEU A 361 -8.83 -39.05 -46.20
C LEU A 361 -8.86 -38.74 -47.71
N ASP A 362 -8.77 -37.46 -48.03
CA ASP A 362 -7.81 -36.94 -49.00
C ASP A 362 -7.25 -35.60 -48.46
#